data_AF-A0A3D5EXB4-F1
#
_entry.id   AF-A0A3D5EXB4-F1
#
_cell.length_a   1.000
_cell.length_b   1.000
_cell.length_c   1.000
_cell.angle_alpha   90.00
_cell.angle_beta   90.00
_cell.angle_gamma   90.00
#
_symmetry.space_group_name_H-M   'P 1'
#
loop_
_entity.id
_entity.type
_entity.pdbx_description
1 polymer ?
#
loop_
_entity_poly.entity_id
_entity_poly.type
_entity_poly.pdbx_seq_one_letter_code
_entity_poly.pdbx_strand_id
1 'polypeptide(L)' 'DALAERQEGRSIKDTILARRRFEGVQEPIVFNEFGDVTRRLFMTIARGGEFVVVD' A
#
# COMPACT_ATOMS: atom_id res chain seq x y z
N ASP A 1 9.54 9.41 0.06
CA ASP A 1 10.05 8.56 -1.03
C ASP A 1 11.17 7.70 -0.47
N ALA A 2 11.10 6.38 -0.62
CA ALA A 2 12.11 5.47 -0.06
C ALA A 2 13.41 5.44 -0.87
N LEU A 3 13.37 5.81 -2.16
CA LEU A 3 14.58 5.86 -2.96
C LEU A 3 15.51 6.99 -2.50
N ALA A 4 14.94 8.13 -2.15
CA ALA A 4 15.66 9.29 -1.62
C ALA A 4 16.30 9.03 -0.24
N GLU A 5 15.76 8.10 0.54
CA GLU A 5 16.27 7.75 1.88
C GLU A 5 17.23 6.56 1.87
N ARG A 6 17.54 6.03 0.68
CA ARG A 6 18.42 4.88 0.54
C ARG A 6 19.85 5.25 0.93
N GLN A 7 20.39 4.52 1.90
CA GLN A 7 21.81 4.59 2.25
C GLN A 7 22.66 3.75 1.27
N GLU A 8 23.89 4.17 1.04
CA GLU A 8 24.82 3.43 0.19
C GLU A 8 25.05 2.01 0.72
N GLY A 9 25.04 1.01 -0.17
CA GLY A 9 25.11 -0.41 0.19
C GLY A 9 23.81 -1.04 0.69
N ARG A 10 22.77 -0.24 0.99
CA ARG A 10 21.45 -0.77 1.39
C ARG A 10 20.56 -1.04 0.18
N SER A 11 19.89 -2.20 0.18
CA SER A 11 18.92 -2.50 -0.87
C SER A 11 17.70 -1.57 -0.78
N ILE A 12 17.06 -1.31 -1.92
CA ILE A 12 15.80 -0.55 -1.94
C ILE A 12 14.70 -1.28 -1.16
N LYS A 13 14.68 -2.61 -1.20
CA LYS A 13 13.75 -3.46 -0.45
C LYS A 13 13.86 -3.20 1.06
N ASP A 14 15.08 -3.23 1.59
CA ASP A 14 15.30 -3.02 3.04
C ASP A 14 14.97 -1.59 3.46
N THR A 15 15.14 -0.63 2.54
CA THR A 15 14.79 0.77 2.78
C THR A 15 13.28 0.96 2.85
N ILE A 16 12.53 0.31 1.95
CA ILE A 16 11.06 0.29 1.95
C ILE A 16 10.53 -0.37 3.23
N LEU A 17 11.05 -1.55 3.60
CA LEU A 17 10.61 -2.29 4.77
C LEU A 17 10.95 -1.59 6.11
N ALA A 18 12.01 -0.76 6.14
CA ALA A 18 12.30 0.04 7.32
C ALA A 18 11.43 1.29 7.44
N ARG A 19 11.07 1.93 6.32
CA ARG A 19 10.15 3.08 6.33
C ARG A 19 8.73 2.65 6.69
N ARG A 20 8.29 1.47 6.22
CA ARG A 20 6.98 0.83 6.44
C ARG A 20 5.76 1.57 5.90
N ARG A 21 5.65 2.88 6.13
CA ARG A 21 4.47 3.67 5.80
C ARG A 21 4.72 4.61 4.62
N PHE A 22 3.79 4.57 3.68
CA PHE A 22 3.71 5.46 2.54
C PHE A 22 2.30 6.00 2.41
N GLU A 23 2.17 7.29 2.16
CA GLU A 23 0.87 7.87 1.81
C GLU A 23 0.47 7.37 0.41
N GLY A 24 -0.68 6.71 0.34
CA GLY A 24 -1.25 6.19 -0.91
C GLY A 24 -2.45 7.03 -1.36
N VAL A 25 -2.89 6.81 -2.60
CA VAL A 25 -4.05 7.53 -3.17
C VAL A 25 -5.37 7.10 -2.53
N GLN A 26 -5.51 5.81 -2.21
CA GLN A 26 -6.73 5.25 -1.61
C GLN A 26 -6.63 5.21 -0.09
N GLU A 27 -5.57 4.58 0.41
CA GLU A 27 -5.25 4.47 1.82
C GLU A 27 -3.73 4.42 2.01
N PRO A 28 -3.22 4.67 3.23
CA PRO A 28 -1.82 4.50 3.53
C PRO A 28 -1.37 3.05 3.29
N ILE A 29 -0.24 2.88 2.62
CA ILE A 29 0.41 1.58 2.46
C ILE A 29 1.30 1.36 3.67
N VAL A 30 0.96 0.38 4.51
CA VAL A 30 1.73 0.02 5.71
C VAL A 30 2.18 -1.43 5.61
N PHE A 31 3.48 -1.63 5.42
CA PHE A 31 4.09 -2.96 5.36
C PHE A 31 4.28 -3.57 6.74
N ASN A 32 3.94 -4.85 6.90
CA ASN A 32 4.36 -5.68 8.05
C ASN A 32 5.82 -6.14 7.89
N GLU A 33 6.37 -6.90 8.85
CA GLU A 33 7.75 -7.40 8.75
C GLU A 33 8.00 -8.37 7.57
N PHE A 34 6.95 -8.96 7.01
CA PHE A 34 7.02 -9.89 5.89
C PHE A 34 6.86 -9.18 4.53
N GLY A 35 6.52 -7.89 4.52
CA GLY A 35 6.27 -7.11 3.32
C GLY A 35 4.83 -7.21 2.79
N ASP A 36 3.90 -7.72 3.59
CA ASP A 36 2.47 -7.70 3.27
C ASP A 36 1.82 -6.39 3.71
N VAL A 37 0.68 -6.09 3.11
CA VAL A 37 -0.15 -4.92 3.42
C VAL A 37 -1.58 -5.37 3.61
N THR A 38 -2.14 -5.13 4.80
CA THR A 38 -3.57 -5.33 5.05
C THR A 38 -4.34 -4.11 4.57
N ARG A 39 -5.39 -4.34 3.77
CA ARG A 39 -6.19 -3.31 3.11
C ARG A 39 -7.66 -3.51 3.40
N ARG A 40 -8.45 -2.43 3.38
CA ARG A 40 -9.90 -2.56 3.49
C ARG A 40 -10.45 -3.19 2.21
N LEU A 41 -11.23 -4.26 2.35
CA LEU A 41 -11.94 -4.88 1.25
C LEU A 41 -13.21 -4.07 0.95
N PHE A 42 -13.43 -3.74 -0.32
CA PHE A 42 -14.67 -3.13 -0.80
C PHE A 42 -15.31 -4.10 -1.79
N MET A 43 -16.50 -4.58 -1.47
CA MET A 43 -17.30 -5.37 -2.42
C MET A 43 -18.10 -4.40 -3.29
N THR A 44 -18.07 -4.60 -4.60
CA THR A 44 -18.73 -3.71 -5.55
C THR A 44 -19.53 -4.54 -6.54
N ILE A 45 -20.78 -4.16 -6.79
CA ILE A 45 -21.64 -4.79 -7.80
C ILE A 45 -21.86 -3.83 -8.98
N ALA A 46 -22.04 -4.39 -10.17
CA ALA A 46 -22.52 -3.64 -11.32
C ALA A 46 -24.06 -3.64 -11.32
N ARG A 47 -24.68 -2.47 -11.23
CA ARG A 47 -26.15 -2.30 -11.25
C ARG A 47 -26.51 -1.10 -12.10
N GLY A 48 -27.33 -1.30 -13.13
CA GLY A 48 -27.83 -0.21 -13.97
C GLY A 48 -26.74 0.54 -14.76
N GLY A 49 -25.59 -0.10 -15.02
CA GLY A 49 -24.44 0.54 -15.69
C GLY A 49 -23.48 1.25 -14.73
N GLU A 50 -23.76 1.24 -13.43
CA GLU A 50 -22.91 1.87 -12.40
C GLU A 50 -22.28 0.82 -11.48
N PHE A 51 -21.11 1.18 -10.91
CA PHE A 51 -20.45 0.42 -9.86
C PHE A 51 -20.91 0.92 -8.49
N VAL A 52 -21.60 0.07 -7.74
CA VAL A 52 -22.14 0.40 -6.41
C VAL A 52 -21.41 -0.43 -5.37
N VAL A 53 -20.82 0.23 -4.37
CA VAL A 53 -20.20 -0.43 -3.21
C VAL A 53 -21.31 -1.03 -2.35
N VAL A 54 -21.16 -2.29 -1.97
CA VAL A 54 -22.05 -3.02 -1.06
C VAL A 54 -21.24 -3.37 0.19
N ASP A 55 -21.71 -2.91 1.34
CA ASP A 55 -21.21 -3.29 2.68
C ASP A 55 -22.03 -4.47 3.21
#